data_AF-A0AAT9LFS8-F1
#
_entry.id   AF-A0AAT9LFS8-F1
#
_cell.length_a   1.000
_cell.length_b   1.000
_cell.length_c   1.000
_cell.angle_alpha   90.00
_cell.angle_beta   90.00
_cell.angle_gamma   90.00
#
_symmetry.space_group_name_H-M   'P 1'
#
loop_
_entity.id
_entity.type
_entity.pdbx_description
1 polymer ?
#
loop_
_entity_poly.entity_id
_entity_poly.type
_entity_poly.pdbx_seq_one_letter_code
_entity_poly.pdbx_strand_id
1 'polypeptide(L)'
;MERGEIVAVWAQKIASVWGPLPDTTLDAMPTPHGWCGHVQGTTPQLASAAAGQIAAAYGLPNRSVLVQQTDGGGVFLWAYQTASAADYHRQWPQPVIDGSEFTDVVRTGEGSSLLDYVRLTEMARKHQAEWRDLRSGRPVDIQRFTRRLTLLRAGVFDMLTRSRPIQVRELLVRVGVPAESLPDDVLRAIDYPTATMLTVPRARGVAYTKDSEGTDRIAAP
;
A
#
# COMPACT_ATOMS: atom_id res chain seq x y z
N MET A 1 8.39 0.51 -14.00
CA MET A 1 8.82 -0.54 -14.94
C MET A 1 7.84 -0.52 -16.09
N GLU A 2 8.34 -0.32 -17.30
CA GLU A 2 7.51 -0.26 -18.50
C GLU A 2 7.13 -1.67 -18.99
N ARG A 3 6.07 -1.77 -19.81
CA ARG A 3 5.61 -3.06 -20.36
C ARG A 3 6.73 -3.82 -21.06
N GLY A 4 7.55 -3.14 -21.86
CA GLY A 4 8.66 -3.73 -22.59
C GLY A 4 9.72 -4.34 -21.65
N GLU A 5 10.04 -3.66 -20.55
CA GLU A 5 10.98 -4.16 -19.53
C GLU A 5 10.43 -5.42 -18.84
N ILE A 6 9.13 -5.42 -18.50
CA ILE A 6 8.48 -6.57 -17.86
C ILE A 6 8.55 -7.79 -18.77
N VAL A 7 8.14 -7.63 -20.03
CA VAL A 7 8.15 -8.74 -21.01
C VAL A 7 9.56 -9.23 -21.29
N ALA A 8 10.55 -8.34 -21.35
CA ALA A 8 11.96 -8.72 -21.56
C ALA A 8 12.51 -9.56 -20.40
N VAL A 9 12.25 -9.16 -19.14
CA VAL A 9 12.65 -9.95 -17.97
C VAL A 9 11.93 -11.29 -17.96
N TRP A 10 10.64 -11.33 -18.29
CA TRP A 10 9.89 -12.58 -18.40
C TRP A 10 10.54 -13.52 -19.41
N ALA A 11 10.76 -13.06 -20.65
CA ALA A 11 11.36 -13.85 -21.71
C ALA A 11 12.75 -14.40 -21.32
N GLN A 12 13.58 -13.56 -20.69
CA GLN A 12 14.96 -13.93 -20.38
C GLN A 12 15.09 -14.81 -19.12
N LYS A 13 14.31 -14.54 -18.08
CA LYS A 13 14.51 -15.14 -16.75
C LYS A 13 13.47 -16.19 -16.39
N ILE A 14 12.26 -16.08 -16.95
CA ILE A 14 11.11 -16.91 -16.58
C ILE A 14 10.79 -17.94 -17.67
N ALA A 15 10.65 -17.47 -18.91
CA ALA A 15 10.26 -18.29 -20.06
C ALA A 15 11.40 -18.94 -20.83
N SER A 16 12.66 -18.64 -20.47
CA SER A 16 13.81 -19.29 -21.10
C SER A 16 13.79 -20.81 -20.87
N VAL A 17 14.54 -21.56 -21.68
CA VAL A 17 14.71 -23.03 -21.56
C VAL A 17 15.14 -23.47 -20.15
N TRP A 18 15.88 -22.63 -19.43
CA TRP A 18 16.35 -22.88 -18.06
C TRP A 18 15.54 -22.14 -16.99
N GLY A 19 14.47 -21.46 -17.40
CA GLY A 19 13.61 -20.68 -16.52
C GLY A 19 12.60 -21.54 -15.77
N PRO A 20 11.98 -21.00 -14.71
CA PRO A 20 10.97 -21.70 -13.92
C PRO A 20 9.68 -22.04 -14.68
N LEU A 21 9.38 -21.35 -15.78
CA LEU A 21 8.18 -21.56 -16.60
C LEU A 21 8.56 -21.51 -18.09
N PRO A 22 9.30 -22.52 -18.61
CA PRO A 22 9.81 -22.50 -19.97
C PRO A 22 8.68 -22.42 -21.01
N ASP A 23 8.98 -21.79 -22.15
CA ASP A 23 8.07 -21.65 -23.31
C ASP A 23 6.75 -20.91 -23.03
N THR A 24 6.67 -20.19 -21.91
CA THR A 24 5.51 -19.35 -21.59
C THR A 24 5.62 -17.96 -22.19
N THR A 25 4.47 -17.33 -22.43
CA THR A 25 4.40 -15.91 -22.83
C THR A 25 3.63 -15.12 -21.78
N LEU A 26 4.03 -13.87 -21.58
CA LEU A 26 3.37 -12.93 -20.66
C LEU A 26 2.83 -11.75 -21.45
N ASP A 27 1.52 -11.55 -21.38
CA ASP A 27 0.89 -10.29 -21.74
C ASP A 27 0.85 -9.37 -20.53
N ALA A 28 1.91 -8.57 -20.36
CA ALA A 28 2.11 -7.74 -19.18
C ALA A 28 1.41 -6.39 -19.27
N MET A 29 0.95 -5.91 -18.13
CA MET A 29 0.40 -4.57 -17.93
C MET A 29 1.02 -3.94 -16.67
N PRO A 30 1.75 -2.81 -16.82
CA PRO A 30 2.19 -2.02 -15.68
C PRO A 30 1.01 -1.52 -14.85
N THR A 31 1.15 -1.55 -13.52
CA THR A 31 0.15 -1.00 -12.60
C THR A 31 0.83 -0.01 -11.64
N PRO A 32 0.07 0.86 -10.95
CA PRO A 32 0.65 1.77 -9.96
C PRO A 32 1.36 1.08 -8.78
N HIS A 33 1.08 -0.21 -8.54
CA HIS A 33 1.63 -0.97 -7.41
C HIS A 33 2.59 -2.08 -7.85
N GLY A 34 2.94 -2.14 -9.14
CA GLY A 34 3.76 -3.20 -9.72
C GLY A 34 3.33 -3.50 -11.15
N TRP A 35 2.94 -4.74 -11.42
CA TRP A 35 2.42 -5.14 -12.72
C TRP A 35 1.49 -6.35 -12.59
N CYS A 36 0.74 -6.63 -13.63
CA CYS A 36 -0.08 -7.81 -13.75
C CYS A 36 -0.05 -8.34 -15.18
N GLY A 37 -0.65 -9.48 -15.44
CA GLY A 37 -0.77 -9.96 -16.82
C GLY A 37 -1.21 -11.40 -16.97
N HIS A 38 -1.65 -11.72 -18.18
CA HIS A 38 -1.98 -13.08 -18.56
C HIS A 38 -0.73 -13.87 -18.93
N VAL A 39 -0.64 -15.10 -18.43
CA VAL A 39 0.42 -16.03 -18.80
C VAL A 39 -0.19 -17.17 -19.61
N GLN A 40 0.36 -17.40 -20.80
CA GLN A 40 -0.02 -18.52 -21.66
C GLN A 40 1.03 -19.63 -21.56
N GLY A 41 0.61 -20.88 -21.82
CA GLY A 41 1.51 -22.05 -21.80
C GLY A 41 1.83 -22.60 -20.41
N THR A 42 1.06 -22.25 -19.38
CA THR A 42 1.26 -22.77 -18.02
C THR A 42 -0.08 -23.03 -17.30
N THR A 43 0.00 -23.69 -16.14
CA THR A 43 -1.14 -23.94 -15.25
C THR A 43 -1.03 -23.11 -13.97
N PRO A 44 -2.15 -22.82 -13.28
CA PRO A 44 -2.11 -22.09 -12.01
C PRO A 44 -1.20 -22.73 -10.97
N GLN A 45 -1.09 -24.07 -10.95
CA GLN A 45 -0.26 -24.82 -10.02
C GLN A 45 1.24 -24.59 -10.30
N LEU A 46 1.66 -24.69 -11.56
CA LEU A 46 3.05 -24.45 -11.95
C LEU A 46 3.44 -22.98 -11.73
N ALA A 47 2.57 -22.05 -12.11
CA ALA A 47 2.77 -20.63 -11.86
C ALA A 47 2.87 -20.30 -10.36
N SER A 48 2.05 -20.95 -9.52
CA SER A 48 2.09 -20.77 -8.06
C SER A 48 3.40 -21.29 -7.46
N ALA A 49 3.89 -22.45 -7.93
CA ALA A 49 5.18 -22.99 -7.50
C ALA A 49 6.36 -22.09 -7.92
N ALA A 50 6.24 -21.42 -9.07
CA ALA A 50 7.24 -20.49 -9.58
C ALA A 50 7.19 -19.09 -8.95
N ALA A 51 6.15 -18.74 -8.18
CA ALA A 51 5.89 -17.37 -7.71
C ALA A 51 7.07 -16.72 -6.95
N GLY A 52 7.79 -17.49 -6.14
CA GLY A 52 9.00 -17.00 -5.44
C GLY A 52 10.16 -16.68 -6.38
N GLN A 53 10.36 -17.50 -7.41
CA GLN A 53 11.41 -17.29 -8.42
C GLN A 53 11.04 -16.11 -9.34
N ILE A 54 9.75 -15.96 -9.66
CA ILE A 54 9.23 -14.78 -10.36
C ILE A 54 9.52 -13.53 -9.53
N ALA A 55 9.13 -13.50 -8.25
CA ALA A 55 9.42 -12.35 -7.38
C ALA A 55 10.92 -11.99 -7.36
N ALA A 56 11.79 -12.99 -7.22
CA ALA A 56 13.24 -12.80 -7.23
C ALA A 56 13.77 -12.23 -8.56
N ALA A 57 13.28 -12.71 -9.71
CA ALA A 57 13.71 -12.22 -11.02
C ALA A 57 13.40 -10.72 -11.24
N TYR A 58 12.33 -10.23 -10.61
CA TYR A 58 11.93 -8.82 -10.66
C TYR A 58 12.39 -8.00 -9.45
N GLY A 59 13.21 -8.58 -8.55
CA GLY A 59 13.67 -7.91 -7.33
C GLY A 59 12.54 -7.55 -6.35
N LEU A 60 11.42 -8.28 -6.40
CA LEU A 60 10.25 -8.03 -5.57
C LEU A 60 10.34 -8.78 -4.23
N PRO A 61 9.69 -8.28 -3.16
CA PRO A 61 9.65 -8.97 -1.89
C PRO A 61 9.02 -10.37 -1.98
N ASN A 62 9.45 -11.27 -1.10
CA ASN A 62 8.79 -12.56 -0.97
C ASN A 62 7.28 -12.38 -0.71
N ARG A 63 6.48 -13.29 -1.28
CA ARG A 63 5.00 -13.28 -1.20
C ARG A 63 4.33 -12.08 -1.87
N SER A 64 5.02 -11.31 -2.72
CA SER A 64 4.40 -10.19 -3.45
C SER A 64 3.78 -10.58 -4.80
N VAL A 65 4.03 -11.81 -5.29
CA VAL A 65 3.41 -12.35 -6.50
C VAL A 65 2.20 -13.21 -6.12
N LEU A 66 1.06 -12.95 -6.74
CA LEU A 66 -0.17 -13.72 -6.64
C LEU A 66 -0.52 -14.34 -7.98
N VAL A 67 -1.06 -15.55 -7.93
CA VAL A 67 -1.52 -16.30 -9.08
C VAL A 67 -3.02 -16.47 -8.97
N GLN A 68 -3.73 -16.13 -10.03
CA GLN A 68 -5.17 -16.31 -10.16
C GLN A 68 -5.45 -17.21 -11.37
N GLN A 69 -6.42 -18.11 -11.21
CA GLN A 69 -6.99 -18.85 -12.32
C GLN A 69 -8.07 -17.97 -12.97
N THR A 70 -8.06 -17.89 -14.30
CA THR A 70 -9.11 -17.19 -15.05
C THR A 70 -10.24 -18.15 -15.39
N ASP A 71 -11.43 -17.62 -15.65
CA ASP A 71 -12.64 -18.41 -15.95
C ASP A 71 -12.48 -19.30 -17.20
N GLY A 72 -11.57 -18.94 -18.12
CA GLY A 72 -11.18 -19.74 -19.28
C GLY A 72 -10.09 -20.78 -19.04
N GLY A 73 -9.70 -21.03 -17.78
CA GLY A 73 -8.63 -21.97 -17.43
C GLY A 73 -7.21 -21.43 -17.62
N GLY A 74 -7.05 -20.13 -17.84
CA GLY A 74 -5.75 -19.47 -17.98
C GLY A 74 -5.15 -19.03 -16.65
N VAL A 75 -3.93 -18.49 -16.72
CA VAL A 75 -3.22 -17.94 -15.56
C VAL A 75 -3.15 -16.42 -15.66
N PHE A 76 -3.51 -15.75 -14.58
CA PHE A 76 -3.30 -14.32 -14.39
C PHE A 76 -2.38 -14.08 -13.20
N LEU A 77 -1.41 -13.20 -13.36
CA LEU A 77 -0.46 -12.85 -12.32
C LEU A 77 -0.68 -11.42 -11.84
N TRP A 78 -0.53 -11.23 -10.53
CA TRP A 78 -0.32 -9.93 -9.92
C TRP A 78 1.04 -9.91 -9.24
N ALA A 79 1.89 -8.97 -9.60
CA ALA A 79 3.21 -8.81 -9.01
C ALA A 79 3.30 -7.43 -8.36
N TYR A 80 3.33 -7.42 -7.03
CA TYR A 80 3.35 -6.20 -6.23
C TYR A 80 4.77 -5.79 -5.84
N GLN A 81 5.00 -4.47 -5.75
CA GLN A 81 6.24 -3.90 -5.21
C GLN A 81 6.39 -4.11 -3.70
N THR A 82 5.28 -4.35 -2.99
CA THR A 82 5.28 -4.59 -1.55
C THR A 82 4.50 -5.86 -1.21
N ALA A 83 4.94 -6.58 -0.17
CA ALA A 83 4.20 -7.75 0.33
C ALA A 83 2.83 -7.37 0.91
N SER A 84 2.71 -6.16 1.49
CA SER A 84 1.46 -5.65 2.05
C SER A 84 0.37 -5.42 1.01
N ALA A 85 0.74 -4.98 -0.21
CA ALA A 85 -0.22 -4.83 -1.31
C ALA A 85 -0.72 -6.20 -1.81
N ALA A 86 0.16 -7.21 -1.84
CA ALA A 86 -0.24 -8.59 -2.14
C ALA A 86 -1.14 -9.19 -1.04
N ASP A 87 -0.82 -8.95 0.24
CA ASP A 87 -1.69 -9.37 1.35
C ASP A 87 -3.06 -8.68 1.31
N TYR A 88 -3.10 -7.40 0.90
CA TYR A 88 -4.35 -6.69 0.67
C TYR A 88 -5.18 -7.36 -0.43
N HIS A 89 -4.58 -7.64 -1.60
CA HIS A 89 -5.28 -8.31 -2.69
C HIS A 89 -5.80 -9.68 -2.25
N ARG A 90 -5.04 -10.47 -1.46
CA ARG A 90 -5.55 -11.76 -0.93
C ARG A 90 -6.83 -11.61 -0.13
N GLN A 91 -6.98 -10.53 0.63
CA GLN A 91 -8.17 -10.25 1.44
C GLN A 91 -9.29 -9.60 0.62
N TRP A 92 -8.94 -8.90 -0.45
CA TRP A 92 -9.86 -8.26 -1.37
C TRP A 92 -9.40 -8.45 -2.82
N PRO A 93 -9.74 -9.60 -3.43
CA PRO A 93 -9.26 -9.94 -4.76
C PRO A 93 -9.69 -8.88 -5.77
N GLN A 94 -8.72 -8.29 -6.46
CA GLN A 94 -9.02 -7.46 -7.62
C GLN A 94 -9.41 -8.40 -8.77
N PRO A 95 -10.44 -8.04 -9.55
CA PRO A 95 -10.80 -8.84 -10.73
C PRO A 95 -9.62 -8.84 -11.71
N VAL A 96 -9.55 -9.88 -12.54
CA VAL A 96 -8.67 -9.89 -13.70
C VAL A 96 -8.94 -8.63 -14.52
N ILE A 97 -7.90 -7.85 -14.76
CA ILE A 97 -7.97 -6.59 -15.51
C ILE A 97 -7.45 -6.84 -16.92
N ASP A 98 -8.10 -6.23 -17.91
CA ASP A 98 -7.74 -6.34 -19.34
C ASP A 98 -7.05 -5.07 -19.88
N GLY A 99 -6.85 -4.07 -19.01
CA GLY A 99 -6.12 -2.85 -19.33
C GLY A 99 -7.03 -1.68 -19.69
N SER A 100 -8.32 -1.93 -19.95
CA SER A 100 -9.31 -0.87 -20.17
C SER A 100 -9.54 0.01 -18.93
N GLU A 101 -9.17 -0.48 -17.75
CA GLU A 101 -9.30 0.26 -16.48
C GLU A 101 -8.17 1.28 -16.26
N PHE A 102 -7.12 1.24 -17.08
CA PHE A 102 -5.93 2.10 -16.95
C PHE A 102 -5.70 3.02 -18.16
N THR A 103 -6.44 2.83 -19.25
CA THR A 103 -6.33 3.64 -20.49
C THR A 103 -6.67 5.12 -20.30
N ASP A 104 -7.47 5.47 -19.29
CA ASP A 104 -7.88 6.86 -19.03
C ASP A 104 -7.02 7.57 -18.00
N VAL A 105 -6.02 6.89 -17.41
CA VAL A 105 -5.20 7.51 -16.36
C VAL A 105 -3.79 7.77 -16.85
N VAL A 106 -3.63 8.93 -17.49
CA VAL A 106 -2.31 9.56 -17.68
C VAL A 106 -1.70 9.77 -16.29
N ARG A 107 -0.74 8.93 -15.91
CA ARG A 107 -0.08 8.96 -14.58
C ARG A 107 1.44 9.13 -14.67
N THR A 108 1.89 9.93 -15.62
CA THR A 108 3.21 10.57 -15.56
C THR A 108 3.09 11.85 -14.74
N GLY A 109 3.09 11.71 -13.42
CA GLY A 109 3.17 12.84 -12.51
C GLY A 109 3.83 12.41 -11.20
N GLU A 110 4.96 13.02 -10.87
CA GLU A 110 5.53 12.90 -9.52
C GLU A 110 4.54 13.49 -8.50
N GLY A 111 4.11 12.67 -7.54
CA GLY A 111 3.23 13.09 -6.45
C GLY A 111 1.89 12.35 -6.41
N SER A 112 1.22 12.44 -5.26
CA SER A 112 -0.13 11.87 -5.09
C SER A 112 -1.18 12.81 -5.67
N SER A 113 -2.17 12.25 -6.38
CA SER A 113 -3.24 13.04 -6.96
C SER A 113 -4.21 13.53 -5.89
N LEU A 114 -4.95 14.62 -6.15
CA LEU A 114 -6.00 15.10 -5.25
C LEU A 114 -7.04 13.99 -4.94
N LEU A 115 -7.33 13.14 -5.93
CA LEU A 115 -8.25 12.01 -5.78
C LEU A 115 -7.73 10.99 -4.74
N ASP A 116 -6.43 10.73 -4.72
CA ASP A 116 -5.81 9.82 -3.75
C ASP A 116 -5.93 10.37 -2.32
N TYR A 117 -5.73 11.68 -2.15
CA TYR A 117 -5.92 12.37 -0.87
C TYR A 117 -7.38 12.32 -0.41
N VAL A 118 -8.34 12.53 -1.31
CA VAL A 118 -9.78 12.43 -1.01
C VAL A 118 -10.13 11.02 -0.57
N ARG A 119 -9.70 9.99 -1.32
CA ARG A 119 -9.97 8.58 -0.99
C ARG A 119 -9.38 8.19 0.36
N LEU A 120 -8.13 8.55 0.63
CA LEU A 120 -7.49 8.28 1.92
C LEU A 120 -8.21 9.00 3.07
N THR A 121 -8.62 10.24 2.86
CA THR A 121 -9.39 11.02 3.84
C THR A 121 -10.72 10.35 4.16
N GLU A 122 -11.45 9.86 3.17
CA GLU A 122 -12.71 9.15 3.39
C GLU A 122 -12.53 7.84 4.15
N MET A 123 -11.52 7.05 3.81
CA MET A 123 -11.20 5.82 4.53
C MET A 123 -10.85 6.11 5.98
N ALA A 124 -10.01 7.13 6.21
CA ALA A 124 -9.62 7.58 7.54
C ALA A 124 -10.84 8.03 8.36
N ARG A 125 -11.75 8.83 7.79
CA ARG A 125 -12.98 9.28 8.46
C ARG A 125 -13.89 8.12 8.85
N LYS A 126 -14.09 7.16 7.94
CA LYS A 126 -14.96 5.99 8.18
C LYS A 126 -14.40 5.08 9.27
N HIS A 127 -13.07 4.90 9.32
CA HIS A 127 -12.39 4.17 10.39
C HIS A 127 -12.49 4.91 11.73
N GLN A 128 -12.17 6.21 11.72
CA GLN A 128 -12.21 7.07 12.91
C GLN A 128 -13.60 7.09 13.57
N ALA A 129 -14.66 7.14 12.75
CA ALA A 129 -16.04 7.08 13.23
C ALA A 129 -16.36 5.74 13.92
N GLU A 130 -16.02 4.61 13.29
CA GLU A 130 -16.27 3.29 13.89
C GLU A 130 -15.41 3.03 15.13
N TRP A 131 -14.17 3.51 15.15
CA TRP A 131 -13.33 3.45 16.35
C TRP A 131 -13.95 4.23 17.51
N ARG A 132 -14.51 5.42 17.24
CA ARG A 132 -15.24 6.21 18.25
C ARG A 132 -16.47 5.47 18.75
N ASP A 133 -17.27 4.89 17.86
CA ASP A 133 -18.44 4.09 18.22
C ASP A 133 -18.02 2.90 19.10
N LEU A 134 -16.97 2.16 18.73
CA LEU A 134 -16.43 1.06 19.52
C LEU A 134 -15.98 1.52 20.92
N ARG A 135 -15.24 2.63 21.01
CA ARG A 135 -14.76 3.18 22.30
C ARG A 135 -15.87 3.73 23.19
N SER A 136 -16.97 4.17 22.60
CA SER A 136 -18.16 4.63 23.33
C SER A 136 -19.11 3.51 23.75
N GLY A 137 -18.76 2.24 23.47
CA GLY A 137 -19.56 1.08 23.82
C GLY A 137 -20.78 0.87 22.91
N ARG A 138 -20.82 1.53 21.75
CA ARG A 138 -21.87 1.31 20.75
C ARG A 138 -21.61 -0.02 20.01
N PRO A 139 -22.67 -0.72 19.57
CA PRO A 139 -22.52 -1.92 18.77
C PRO A 139 -21.81 -1.60 17.45
N VAL A 140 -20.70 -2.29 17.18
CA VAL A 140 -19.95 -2.19 15.92
C VAL A 140 -19.82 -3.57 15.31
N ASP A 141 -20.06 -3.65 14.01
CA ASP A 141 -19.77 -4.84 13.20
C ASP A 141 -18.25 -5.03 13.10
N ILE A 142 -17.72 -6.01 13.83
CA ILE A 142 -16.28 -6.28 13.92
C ILE A 142 -15.67 -6.63 12.56
N GLN A 143 -16.42 -7.31 11.68
CA GLN A 143 -15.93 -7.64 10.34
C GLN A 143 -15.78 -6.39 9.49
N ARG A 144 -16.77 -5.49 9.55
CA ARG A 144 -16.72 -4.18 8.88
C ARG A 144 -15.59 -3.31 9.42
N PHE A 145 -15.41 -3.25 10.74
CA PHE A 145 -14.32 -2.52 11.38
C PHE A 145 -12.96 -3.03 10.91
N THR A 146 -12.74 -4.34 10.98
CA THR A 146 -11.50 -4.97 10.53
C THR A 146 -11.24 -4.67 9.05
N ARG A 147 -12.26 -4.78 8.20
CA ARG A 147 -12.15 -4.45 6.77
C ARG A 147 -11.76 -2.98 6.54
N ARG A 148 -12.35 -2.03 7.27
CA ARG A 148 -12.02 -0.61 7.14
C ARG A 148 -10.62 -0.28 7.63
N LEU A 149 -10.17 -0.91 8.71
CA LEU A 149 -8.80 -0.79 9.20
C LEU A 149 -7.79 -1.32 8.16
N THR A 150 -8.06 -2.48 7.57
CA THR A 150 -7.24 -3.03 6.48
C THR A 150 -7.18 -2.08 5.28
N LEU A 151 -8.33 -1.53 4.85
CA LEU A 151 -8.41 -0.58 3.75
C LEU A 151 -7.60 0.69 4.03
N LEU A 152 -7.71 1.23 5.25
CA LEU A 152 -6.94 2.40 5.67
C LEU A 152 -5.44 2.11 5.65
N ARG A 153 -5.00 0.98 6.21
CA ARG A 153 -3.59 0.55 6.20
C ARG A 153 -3.05 0.42 4.77
N ALA A 154 -3.79 -0.23 3.88
CA ALA A 154 -3.41 -0.38 2.48
C ALA A 154 -3.32 0.98 1.77
N GLY A 155 -4.32 1.85 1.96
CA GLY A 155 -4.32 3.21 1.42
C GLY A 155 -3.15 4.06 1.90
N VAL A 156 -2.73 3.92 3.16
CA VAL A 156 -1.54 4.59 3.69
C VAL A 156 -0.28 4.12 2.95
N PHE A 157 -0.01 2.81 2.92
CA PHE A 157 1.20 2.29 2.27
C PHE A 157 1.24 2.57 0.77
N ASP A 158 0.08 2.55 0.11
CA ASP A 158 -0.02 2.95 -1.28
C ASP A 158 0.35 4.44 -1.47
N MET A 159 -0.22 5.31 -0.64
CA MET A 159 0.08 6.75 -0.68
C MET A 159 1.57 7.02 -0.45
N LEU A 160 2.23 6.26 0.43
CA LEU A 160 3.67 6.40 0.72
C LEU A 160 4.58 6.06 -0.45
N THR A 161 4.10 5.35 -1.48
CA THR A 161 4.87 5.12 -2.71
C THR A 161 5.03 6.40 -3.54
N ARG A 162 4.16 7.40 -3.32
CA ARG A 162 4.04 8.64 -4.12
C ARG A 162 3.92 9.93 -3.28
N SER A 163 4.04 9.83 -1.96
CA SER A 163 3.96 10.97 -1.02
C SER A 163 5.05 10.89 0.03
N ARG A 164 5.40 12.03 0.61
CA ARG A 164 6.24 12.04 1.80
C ARG A 164 5.45 11.52 3.00
N PRO A 165 6.08 10.73 3.90
CA PRO A 165 5.42 10.23 5.12
C PRO A 165 4.74 11.32 5.96
N ILE A 166 5.36 12.50 6.04
CA ILE A 166 4.82 13.66 6.76
C ILE A 166 3.45 14.12 6.24
N GLN A 167 3.20 14.04 4.92
CA GLN A 167 1.92 14.46 4.33
C GLN A 167 0.79 13.49 4.70
N VAL A 168 1.11 12.20 4.71
CA VAL A 168 0.16 11.14 5.11
C VAL A 168 -0.15 11.25 6.61
N ARG A 169 0.89 11.48 7.43
CA ARG A 169 0.75 11.76 8.86
C ARG A 169 -0.17 12.96 9.11
N GLU A 170 0.11 14.10 8.49
CA GLU A 170 -0.69 15.33 8.65
C GLU A 170 -2.15 15.13 8.26
N LEU A 171 -2.42 14.35 7.21
CA LEU A 171 -3.79 14.01 6.81
C LEU A 171 -4.52 13.21 7.90
N LEU A 172 -3.91 12.12 8.39
CA LEU A 172 -4.52 11.26 9.41
C LEU A 172 -4.73 12.00 10.73
N VAL A 173 -3.76 12.84 11.12
CA VAL A 173 -3.87 13.73 12.30
C VAL A 173 -5.01 14.73 12.12
N ARG A 174 -5.13 15.35 10.94
CA ARG A 174 -6.21 16.30 10.63
C ARG A 174 -7.58 15.65 10.65
N VAL A 175 -7.70 14.38 10.24
CA VAL A 175 -8.93 13.59 10.35
C VAL A 175 -9.24 13.20 11.80
N GLY A 176 -8.23 13.24 12.69
CA GLY A 176 -8.38 12.87 14.09
C GLY A 176 -8.37 11.36 14.30
N VAL A 177 -7.62 10.62 13.46
CA VAL A 177 -7.39 9.18 13.66
C VAL A 177 -6.44 9.01 14.85
N PRO A 178 -6.89 8.38 15.95
CA PRO A 178 -6.03 8.24 17.12
C PRO A 178 -5.00 7.13 16.92
N ALA A 179 -3.81 7.31 17.50
CA ALA A 179 -2.68 6.40 17.30
C ALA A 179 -3.00 4.96 17.72
N GLU A 180 -3.74 4.79 18.83
CA GLU A 180 -4.16 3.47 19.34
C GLU A 180 -5.15 2.72 18.43
N SER A 181 -5.73 3.40 17.43
CA SER A 181 -6.60 2.78 16.43
C SER A 181 -5.85 2.31 15.18
N LEU A 182 -4.54 2.54 15.10
CA LEU A 182 -3.70 2.22 13.96
C LEU A 182 -2.73 1.07 14.28
N PRO A 183 -2.38 0.24 13.28
CA PRO A 183 -1.38 -0.81 13.46
C PRO A 183 0.05 -0.24 13.58
N ASP A 184 0.93 -0.94 14.32
CA ASP A 184 2.30 -0.49 14.60
C ASP A 184 3.17 -0.25 13.37
N ASP A 185 2.93 -0.97 12.28
CA ASP A 185 3.68 -0.79 11.05
C ASP A 185 3.29 0.52 10.35
N VAL A 186 2.01 0.91 10.40
CA VAL A 186 1.54 2.22 9.94
C VAL A 186 2.16 3.33 10.79
N LEU A 187 2.10 3.21 12.12
CA LEU A 187 2.65 4.20 13.04
C LEU A 187 4.14 4.45 12.77
N ARG A 188 4.93 3.38 12.57
CA ARG A 188 6.35 3.45 12.23
C ARG A 188 6.60 4.04 10.85
N ALA A 189 5.82 3.64 9.84
CA ALA A 189 6.02 4.08 8.45
C ALA A 189 5.82 5.59 8.25
N ILE A 190 4.98 6.22 9.08
CA ILE A 190 4.66 7.66 8.97
C ILE A 190 5.17 8.51 10.13
N ASP A 191 5.94 7.92 11.06
CA ASP A 191 6.39 8.60 12.28
C ASP A 191 5.21 9.29 13.00
N TYR A 192 4.16 8.50 13.26
CA TYR A 192 2.89 9.01 13.77
C TYR A 192 3.01 9.39 15.25
N PRO A 193 2.46 10.54 15.67
CA PRO A 193 2.53 10.95 17.07
C PRO A 193 1.71 9.99 17.93
N THR A 194 2.37 9.28 18.83
CA THR A 194 1.72 8.58 19.93
C THR A 194 1.50 9.58 21.07
N ALA A 195 0.47 9.38 21.90
CA ALA A 195 -0.01 10.36 22.89
C ALA A 195 1.04 10.90 23.90
N THR A 196 2.26 10.36 23.90
CA THR A 196 3.44 10.88 24.60
C THR A 196 4.17 12.03 23.88
N MET A 197 3.77 12.42 22.66
CA MET A 197 4.29 13.58 21.94
C MET A 197 3.20 14.61 21.65
N LEU A 198 2.67 15.24 22.70
CA LEU A 198 1.96 16.52 22.58
C LEU A 198 2.98 17.64 22.34
N THR A 199 3.57 17.68 21.14
CA THR A 199 4.21 18.93 20.67
C THR A 199 3.10 19.88 20.25
N VAL A 200 2.73 20.75 21.18
CA VAL A 200 1.95 21.98 20.93
C VAL A 200 2.56 22.70 19.70
N PRO A 201 1.75 23.21 18.76
CA PRO A 201 2.27 23.98 17.63
C PRO A 201 3.12 25.15 18.16
N ARG A 202 4.39 25.22 17.74
CA ARG A 202 5.31 26.34 18.04
C ARG A 202 4.70 27.64 17.50
N ALA A 203 4.11 28.45 18.37
CA ALA A 203 3.79 29.82 18.03
C ALA A 203 5.11 30.59 17.81
N ARG A 204 5.28 31.19 16.62
CA ARG A 204 6.39 32.10 16.31
C ARG A 204 6.38 33.24 17.34
N GLY A 205 7.46 33.39 18.12
CA GLY A 205 7.73 34.65 18.81
C GLY A 205 8.27 34.61 20.23
N VAL A 206 8.47 33.45 20.87
CA VAL A 206 9.00 33.43 22.25
C VAL A 206 10.46 33.00 22.25
N ALA A 207 11.35 33.90 22.66
CA ALA A 207 12.76 33.62 22.87
C ALA A 207 12.94 32.85 24.18
N TYR A 208 13.73 31.77 24.15
CA TYR A 208 14.16 31.05 25.34
C TYR A 208 15.68 30.86 25.31
N THR A 209 16.32 31.20 26.43
CA THR A 209 17.71 30.87 26.74
C THR A 209 17.79 29.45 27.28
N LYS A 210 18.69 28.64 26.72
CA LYS A 210 18.98 27.28 27.20
C LYS A 210 19.61 27.34 28.58
N ASP A 211 19.00 26.64 29.54
CA ASP A 211 19.69 26.25 30.77
C ASP A 211 20.28 24.85 30.64
N SER A 212 21.38 24.58 31.34
CA SER A 212 22.27 23.43 31.13
C SER A 212 21.68 22.04 31.45
N GLU A 213 20.40 21.95 31.82
CA GLU A 213 19.72 20.68 32.17
C GLU A 213 18.59 20.27 31.20
N GLY A 214 18.45 20.94 30.04
CA GLY A 214 17.66 20.42 28.92
C GLY A 214 16.15 20.28 29.15
N THR A 215 15.58 21.00 30.12
CA THR A 215 14.13 21.11 30.32
C THR A 215 13.66 22.54 30.14
N ASP A 216 12.91 22.80 29.06
CA ASP A 216 12.25 24.09 28.83
C ASP A 216 11.07 24.23 29.80
N ARG A 217 11.17 25.17 30.76
CA ARG A 217 10.05 25.58 31.62
C ARG A 217 9.49 26.91 31.12
N ILE A 218 8.16 27.01 31.05
CA ILE A 218 7.47 28.28 30.77
C ILE A 218 7.63 29.19 31.99
N ALA A 219 8.22 30.37 31.80
CA ALA A 219 8.19 31.42 32.80
C ALA A 219 6.80 32.05 32.83
N ALA A 220 6.13 32.02 33.99
CA ALA A 220 4.90 32.78 34.20
C ALA A 220 5.24 34.27 34.38
N PRO A 221 4.34 35.19 34.01
CA PRO A 221 4.53 36.62 34.22
C PRO A 221 4.65 37.00 35.71
#